data_AF-A0A5S5C1L4-F1
#
_entry.id   AF-A0A5S5C1L4-F1
#
_cell.length_a   1.000
_cell.length_b   1.000
_cell.length_c   1.000
_cell.angle_alpha   90.00
_cell.angle_beta   90.00
_cell.angle_gamma   90.00
#
_symmetry.space_group_name_H-M   'P 1'
#
loop_
_entity.id
_entity.type
_entity.pdbx_description
1 polymer ?
#
loop_
_entity_poly.entity_id
_entity_poly.type
_entity_poly.pdbx_seq_one_letter_code
_entity_poly.pdbx_strand_id
1 'polypeptide(L)'
;MKQTFALAGSVLFVCGTFLFGLVYWIIARYAPNMSGWIGVQLLAALNQTLLTIPFILSIVFMLVGAALFAVVLKADLDKEKTTKQNIRTEANNRAEP
;
A
#
# COMPACT_ATOMS: atom_id res chain seq x y z
N MET A 1 -10.69 13.72 10.74
CA MET A 1 -10.10 12.41 11.12
C MET A 1 -9.98 11.40 9.98
N LYS A 2 -10.92 11.32 9.02
CA LYS A 2 -10.81 10.37 7.88
C LYS A 2 -9.64 10.71 6.92
N GLN A 3 -9.41 12.00 6.66
CA GLN A 3 -8.32 12.44 5.79
C GLN A 3 -6.93 12.14 6.35
N THR A 4 -6.73 12.25 7.67
CA THR A 4 -5.44 11.90 8.29
C THR A 4 -5.18 10.39 8.24
N PHE A 5 -6.21 9.56 8.34
CA PHE A 5 -6.08 8.10 8.13
C PHE A 5 -5.75 7.75 6.67
N ALA A 6 -6.38 8.43 5.71
CA ALA A 6 -6.07 8.27 4.29
C ALA A 6 -4.62 8.67 3.98
N LEU A 7 -4.19 9.83 4.51
CA LEU A 7 -2.83 10.34 4.33
C LEU A 7 -1.80 9.42 4.98
N ALA A 8 -2.05 8.95 6.21
CA ALA A 8 -1.17 7.99 6.88
C ALA A 8 -1.06 6.67 6.12
N GLY A 9 -2.18 6.13 5.63
CA GLY A 9 -2.20 4.90 4.82
C GLY A 9 -1.42 5.05 3.52
N SER A 10 -1.61 6.15 2.79
CA SER A 10 -0.85 6.44 1.56
C SER A 10 0.65 6.62 1.82
N VAL A 11 1.04 7.35 2.88
CA VAL A 11 2.44 7.53 3.24
C VAL A 11 3.09 6.20 3.63
N LEU A 12 2.40 5.37 4.42
CA LEU A 12 2.87 4.02 4.77
C LEU A 12 3.06 3.12 3.55
N PHE A 13 2.11 3.15 2.61
CA PHE A 13 2.18 2.36 1.39
C PHE A 13 3.33 2.81 0.48
N VAL A 14 3.50 4.12 0.29
CA VAL A 14 4.61 4.68 -0.50
C VAL A 14 5.94 4.38 0.16
N CYS A 15 6.04 4.55 1.49
CA CYS A 15 7.24 4.22 2.25
C CYS A 15 7.61 2.74 2.15
N GLY A 16 6.64 1.83 2.29
CA GLY A 16 6.84 0.39 2.11
C GLY A 16 7.32 0.05 0.70
N THR A 17 6.70 0.64 -0.33
CA THR A 17 7.10 0.45 -1.74
C THR A 17 8.53 0.94 -1.99
N PHE A 18 8.90 2.09 -1.41
CA PHE A 18 10.23 2.65 -1.55
C PHE A 18 11.30 1.79 -0.85
N LEU A 19 11.00 1.29 0.35
CA LEU A 19 11.86 0.35 1.07
C LEU A 19 12.07 -0.94 0.27
N PHE A 20 10.99 -1.48 -0.31
CA PHE A 20 11.06 -2.68 -1.15
C PHE A 20 11.95 -2.45 -2.38
N GLY A 21 11.80 -1.30 -3.05
CA GLY A 21 12.65 -0.90 -4.18
C GLY A 21 14.12 -0.76 -3.80
N LEU A 22 14.41 -0.15 -2.64
CA LEU A 22 15.77 -0.03 -2.12
C LEU A 22 16.42 -1.39 -1.84
N VAL A 23 15.67 -2.34 -1.27
CA VAL A 23 16.18 -3.71 -1.04
C VAL A 23 16.61 -4.34 -2.36
N TYR A 24 15.76 -4.28 -3.39
CA TYR A 24 16.09 -4.82 -4.71
C TYR A 24 17.27 -4.10 -5.36
N TRP A 25 17.36 -2.78 -5.21
CA TRP A 25 18.49 -2.02 -5.75
C TRP A 25 19.81 -2.39 -5.08
N ILE A 26 19.83 -2.53 -3.75
CA ILE A 26 21.03 -2.95 -3.02
C ILE A 26 21.44 -4.36 -3.44
N ILE A 27 20.49 -5.29 -3.55
CA ILE A 27 20.76 -6.65 -4.03
C ILE A 27 21.31 -6.62 -5.45
N ALA A 28 20.76 -5.82 -6.35
CA ALA A 28 21.25 -5.70 -7.73
C ALA A 28 22.70 -5.20 -7.79
N ARG A 29 23.10 -4.32 -6.86
CA ARG A 29 24.48 -3.84 -6.75
C ARG A 29 25.40 -4.84 -6.05
N TYR A 30 24.88 -5.63 -5.12
CA TYR A 30 25.65 -6.58 -4.33
C TYR A 30 25.84 -7.94 -5.04
N ALA A 31 24.81 -8.40 -5.76
CA ALA A 31 24.76 -9.64 -6.54
C ALA A 31 25.99 -9.87 -7.44
N PRO A 32 26.45 -8.92 -8.28
CA PRO A 32 27.61 -9.14 -9.14
C PRO A 32 28.94 -9.27 -8.38
N ASN A 33 28.98 -8.84 -7.11
CA ASN A 33 30.17 -8.92 -6.26
C ASN A 33 30.18 -10.18 -5.36
N MET A 34 29.15 -11.03 -5.42
CA MET A 34 29.09 -12.29 -4.69
C MET A 34 29.80 -13.41 -5.46
N SER A 35 30.80 -14.02 -4.82
CA SER A 35 31.47 -15.21 -5.31
C SER A 35 30.48 -16.37 -5.43
N GLY A 36 30.22 -16.85 -6.66
CA GLY A 36 29.30 -17.97 -6.92
C GLY A 36 27.86 -17.56 -7.28
N TRP A 37 27.60 -16.31 -7.64
CA TRP A 37 26.26 -15.85 -8.03
C TRP A 37 25.77 -16.47 -9.35
N ILE A 38 24.84 -17.42 -9.26
CA ILE A 38 24.15 -18.04 -10.41
C ILE A 38 22.67 -17.63 -10.41
N GLY A 39 22.35 -16.33 -10.28
CA GLY A 39 21.00 -15.75 -10.54
C GLY A 39 19.81 -16.20 -9.65
N VAL A 40 19.85 -17.37 -9.01
CA VAL A 40 18.71 -18.02 -8.33
C VAL A 40 18.77 -17.88 -6.80
N GLN A 41 19.77 -17.16 -6.28
CA GLN A 41 20.08 -17.12 -4.85
C GLN A 41 19.67 -15.80 -4.18
N LEU A 42 18.58 -15.19 -4.63
CA LEU A 42 18.05 -13.94 -4.04
C LEU A 42 17.93 -14.06 -2.51
N LEU A 43 17.48 -15.21 -2.01
CA LEU A 43 17.33 -15.46 -0.58
C LEU A 43 18.67 -15.52 0.17
N ALA A 44 19.72 -16.07 -0.45
CA ALA A 44 21.06 -16.06 0.11
C ALA A 44 21.65 -14.64 0.13
N ALA A 45 21.36 -13.84 -0.92
CA ALA A 45 21.69 -12.43 -0.97
C ALA A 45 21.03 -11.64 0.16
N LEU A 46 19.72 -11.79 0.36
CA LEU A 46 18.99 -11.12 1.44
C LEU A 46 19.59 -11.49 2.80
N ASN A 47 19.90 -12.76 3.02
CA ASN A 47 20.46 -13.24 4.28
C ASN A 47 21.87 -12.70 4.53
N GLN A 48 22.74 -12.70 3.53
CA GLN A 48 24.12 -12.20 3.67
C GLN A 48 24.19 -10.68 3.78
N THR A 49 23.27 -9.94 3.17
CA THR A 49 23.26 -8.48 3.23
C THR A 49 22.46 -7.95 4.43
N LEU A 50 21.95 -8.83 5.31
CA LEU A 50 21.06 -8.50 6.44
C LEU A 50 19.79 -7.72 6.01
N LEU A 51 19.44 -7.77 4.72
CA LEU A 51 18.29 -7.07 4.13
C LEU A 51 16.96 -7.79 4.36
N THR A 52 16.99 -8.98 4.97
CA THR A 52 15.79 -9.75 5.34
C THR A 52 14.85 -8.94 6.22
N ILE A 53 15.37 -8.18 7.20
CA ILE A 53 14.57 -7.35 8.11
C ILE A 53 13.85 -6.22 7.35
N PRO A 54 14.54 -5.32 6.62
CA PRO A 54 13.86 -4.26 5.87
C PRO A 54 12.95 -4.81 4.77
N PHE A 55 13.25 -5.98 4.19
CA PHE A 55 12.37 -6.64 3.23
C PHE A 55 11.03 -7.05 3.86
N ILE A 56 11.05 -7.77 4.99
CA ILE A 56 9.84 -8.17 5.71
C ILE A 56 9.05 -6.92 6.15
N LEU A 57 9.74 -5.91 6.69
CA LEU A 57 9.12 -4.67 7.14
C LEU A 57 8.41 -3.94 5.99
N SER A 58 9.02 -3.94 4.78
CA SER A 58 8.42 -3.34 3.59
C SER A 58 7.10 -3.99 3.20
N ILE A 59 7.03 -5.33 3.26
CA ILE A 59 5.83 -6.10 2.94
C ILE A 59 4.72 -5.81 3.95
N VAL A 60 5.07 -5.78 5.25
CA VAL A 60 4.12 -5.46 6.31
C VAL A 60 3.56 -4.04 6.12
N PHE A 61 4.41 -3.05 5.86
CA PHE A 61 3.97 -1.68 5.60
C PHE A 61 3.12 -1.55 4.34
N MET A 62 3.45 -2.29 3.28
CA MET A 62 2.67 -2.29 2.06
C MET A 62 1.28 -2.93 2.28
N LEU A 63 1.19 -4.05 2.99
CA LEU A 63 -0.07 -4.71 3.31
C LEU A 63 -0.95 -3.86 4.24
N VAL A 64 -0.38 -3.31 5.31
CA VAL A 64 -1.11 -2.45 6.26
C VAL A 64 -1.57 -1.18 5.57
N GLY A 65 -0.71 -0.53 4.78
CA GLY A 65 -1.05 0.66 4.01
C GLY A 65 -2.17 0.40 3.00
N ALA A 66 -2.10 -0.71 2.25
CA ALA A 66 -3.13 -1.10 1.29
C ALA A 66 -4.47 -1.41 1.96
N ALA A 67 -4.46 -2.13 3.09
CA ALA A 67 -5.67 -2.42 3.85
C ALA A 67 -6.35 -1.14 4.36
N LEU A 68 -5.55 -0.21 4.91
CA LEU A 68 -6.05 1.08 5.38
C LEU A 68 -6.66 1.90 4.24
N PHE A 69 -5.99 1.93 3.10
CA PHE A 69 -6.46 2.64 1.91
C PHE A 69 -7.77 2.04 1.37
N ALA A 70 -7.88 0.71 1.31
CA ALA A 70 -9.10 0.03 0.86
C ALA A 70 -10.31 0.31 1.77
N VAL A 71 -10.10 0.36 3.09
CA VAL A 71 -11.16 0.68 4.06
C VAL A 71 -11.65 2.12 3.87
N VAL A 72 -10.73 3.07 3.70
CA VAL A 72 -11.08 4.48 3.43
C VAL A 72 -11.84 4.61 2.11
N LEU A 73 -11.36 3.98 1.05
CA LEU A 73 -11.99 4.03 -0.27
C LEU A 73 -13.43 3.52 -0.24
N LYS A 74 -13.68 2.39 0.44
CA LYS A 74 -15.04 1.86 0.63
C LYS A 74 -15.93 2.84 1.39
N ALA A 75 -15.40 3.46 2.44
CA ALA A 75 -16.15 4.43 3.24
C ALA A 75 -16.53 5.71 2.45
N ASP A 76 -15.72 6.12 1.47
CA ASP A 76 -16.05 7.24 0.58
C ASP A 76 -17.10 6.85 -0.48
N LEU A 77 -17.01 5.65 -1.04
CA LEU A 77 -18.02 5.09 -1.96
C LEU A 77 -19.40 4.97 -1.32
N ASP A 78 -19.48 4.51 -0.06
CA ASP A 78 -20.76 4.39 0.65
C ASP A 78 -21.39 5.75 0.97
N LYS A 79 -20.56 6.77 1.23
CA LYS A 79 -21.04 8.14 1.39
C LYS A 79 -21.66 8.68 0.11
N GLU A 80 -21.00 8.48 -1.03
CA GLU A 80 -21.49 8.98 -2.32
C GLU A 80 -22.86 8.38 -2.68
N LYS A 81 -23.03 7.06 -2.45
CA LYS A 81 -24.30 6.37 -2.69
C LYS A 81 -25.43 6.93 -1.82
N THR A 82 -25.15 7.12 -0.52
CA THR A 82 -26.13 7.66 0.43
C THR A 82 -26.56 9.07 0.06
N THR A 83 -25.62 9.93 -0.34
CA THR A 83 -25.93 11.30 -0.79
C THR A 83 -26.78 11.31 -2.05
N LYS A 84 -26.44 10.52 -3.07
CA LYS A 84 -27.23 10.43 -4.30
C LYS A 84 -28.64 9.87 -4.06
N GLN A 85 -28.79 8.95 -3.12
CA GLN A 85 -30.08 8.39 -2.74
C GLN A 85 -30.97 9.42 -2.04
N ASN A 86 -30.43 10.18 -1.08
CA ASN A 86 -31.19 11.24 -0.40
C ASN A 86 -31.66 12.33 -1.37
N ILE A 87 -30.82 12.76 -2.31
CA ILE A 87 -31.21 13.76 -3.32
C ILE A 87 -32.34 13.23 -4.21
N ARG A 88 -32.31 11.94 -4.59
CA ARG A 88 -33.41 11.32 -5.35
C ARG A 88 -34.71 11.26 -4.55
N THR A 89 -34.64 10.90 -3.26
CA THR A 89 -35.83 10.84 -2.40
C THR A 89 -36.43 12.23 -2.18
N GLU A 90 -35.61 13.26 -1.96
CA GLU A 90 -36.09 14.64 -1.83
C GLU A 90 -36.67 15.20 -3.14
N ALA A 91 -36.10 14.83 -4.29
CA ALA A 91 -36.66 15.19 -5.58
C ALA A 91 -38.02 14.50 -5.83
N ASN A 92 -38.18 13.24 -5.42
CA ASN A 92 -39.45 12.52 -5.54
C ASN A 92 -40.53 13.13 -4.65
N ASN A 93 -40.21 13.42 -3.39
CA ASN A 93 -41.15 14.01 -2.43
C ASN A 93 -41.60 15.44 -2.78
N ARG A 94 -40.90 16.14 -3.69
CA ARG A 94 -41.34 17.44 -4.22
C ARG A 94 -42.18 17.33 -5.49
N ALA A 95 -42.15 16.19 -6.17
CA ALA A 95 -42.87 15.98 -7.42
C ALA A 95 -44.31 15.49 -7.19
N GLU A 96 -44.62 14.99 -5.98
CA GLU A 96 -45.96 14.60 -5.56
C GLU A 96 -46.51 15.64 -4.54
N PRO A 97 -47.41 16.56 -4.96
CA PRO A 97 -48.12 17.48 -4.06
C PRO A 97 -49.31 16.84 -3.34
#